data_AF-A0A3B9R7E2-F1
#
_entry.id   AF-A0A3B9R7E2-F1
#
_cell.length_a   1.000
_cell.length_b   1.000
_cell.length_c   1.000
_cell.angle_alpha   90.00
_cell.angle_beta   90.00
_cell.angle_gamma   90.00
#
_symmetry.space_group_name_H-M   'P 1'
#
loop_
_entity.id
_entity.type
_entity.pdbx_description
1 polymer ?
#
loop_
_entity_poly.entity_id
_entity_poly.type
_entity_poly.pdbx_seq_one_letter_code
_entity_poly.pdbx_strand_id
1 'polypeptide(L)'
;MGKHDRMKMPFKHLISFEKLLTKYDEHLKGDDPFLAATAERILAVEKGFPELRNGFSDFSLLEKNKDLIDRILQDTFTEALSSNEIKVATLPYQGVIIKSSKRFQSIIHEAGDGYEPEIRNVGDDMDYIMSCVVVLNYYYGYKLDFSRPYFYDIPDANGVMRHYRILYNADFIDVIPTDKAKEVTQEDVDELLANPTDIKLWKEKIPP
;
A
#
# COMPACT_ATOMS: atom_id res chain seq x y z
N MET A 1 -14.28 -18.90 4.47
CA MET A 1 -12.89 -18.56 4.81
C MET A 1 -12.20 -18.13 3.53
N GLY A 2 -11.98 -16.82 3.35
CA GLY A 2 -11.28 -16.32 2.17
C GLY A 2 -9.80 -16.68 2.24
N LYS A 3 -9.10 -16.61 1.11
CA LYS A 3 -7.63 -16.77 0.93
C LYS A 3 -6.76 -15.83 1.80
N HIS A 4 -7.32 -15.16 2.82
CA HIS A 4 -6.75 -14.08 3.62
C HIS A 4 -6.30 -14.50 5.04
N ASP A 5 -6.37 -15.79 5.41
CA ASP A 5 -5.78 -16.31 6.67
C ASP A 5 -4.23 -16.35 6.63
N ARG A 6 -3.61 -15.59 5.73
CA ARG A 6 -2.18 -15.69 5.38
C ARG A 6 -1.33 -14.92 6.38
N MET A 7 -0.53 -15.67 7.11
CA MET A 7 0.66 -15.24 7.86
C MET A 7 0.43 -14.17 8.95
N LYS A 8 0.86 -14.50 10.17
CA LYS A 8 1.00 -13.51 11.24
C LYS A 8 2.07 -12.49 10.82
N MET A 9 1.66 -11.30 10.39
CA MET A 9 2.49 -10.16 9.98
C MET A 9 2.95 -9.36 11.20
N PRO A 10 4.07 -8.59 11.13
CA PRO A 10 4.54 -7.75 12.23
C PRO A 10 3.67 -6.51 12.49
N PHE A 11 2.59 -6.33 11.71
CA PHE A 11 1.61 -5.26 11.85
C PHE A 11 0.22 -5.69 11.41
N LYS A 12 -0.77 -4.91 11.81
CA LYS A 12 -2.15 -5.00 11.34
C LYS A 12 -2.39 -3.94 10.27
N HIS A 13 -3.11 -4.31 9.21
CA HIS A 13 -3.49 -3.38 8.18
C HIS A 13 -4.72 -2.58 8.57
N LEU A 14 -4.64 -1.26 8.42
CA LEU A 14 -5.77 -0.35 8.44
C LEU A 14 -5.71 0.46 7.14
N ILE A 15 -6.87 0.64 6.50
CA ILE A 15 -6.99 1.51 5.33
C ILE A 15 -7.49 2.86 5.82
N SER A 16 -6.69 3.90 5.59
CA SER A 16 -7.04 5.29 5.82
C SER A 16 -6.58 6.13 4.64
N PHE A 17 -7.30 7.21 4.39
CA PHE A 17 -6.99 8.25 3.41
C PHE A 17 -6.48 9.53 4.09
N GLU A 18 -6.21 9.49 5.40
CA GLU A 18 -5.85 10.65 6.21
C GLU A 18 -4.70 11.47 5.62
N LYS A 19 -3.63 10.82 5.15
CA LYS A 19 -2.49 11.52 4.53
C LYS A 19 -2.89 12.37 3.33
N LEU A 20 -3.78 11.84 2.49
CA LEU A 20 -4.26 12.55 1.30
C LEU A 20 -5.28 13.62 1.69
N LEU A 21 -6.17 13.32 2.64
CA LEU A 21 -7.14 14.28 3.16
C LEU A 21 -6.47 15.47 3.86
N THR A 22 -5.38 15.24 4.58
CA THR A 22 -4.54 16.29 5.17
C THR A 22 -3.99 17.24 4.09
N LYS A 23 -3.63 16.74 2.90
CA LYS A 23 -3.22 17.61 1.79
C LYS A 23 -4.34 18.50 1.29
N TYR A 24 -5.57 17.99 1.26
CA TYR A 24 -6.73 18.83 0.97
C TYR A 24 -7.00 19.84 2.10
N ASP A 25 -6.81 19.46 3.37
CA ASP A 25 -6.93 20.39 4.50
C ASP A 25 -5.90 21.54 4.41
N GLU A 26 -4.69 21.25 3.95
CA GLU A 26 -3.66 22.26 3.66
C GLU A 26 -4.11 23.20 2.53
N HIS A 27 -4.68 22.67 1.44
CA HIS A 27 -5.18 23.46 0.32
C HIS A 27 -6.33 24.41 0.72
N LEU A 28 -7.21 24.01 1.65
CA LEU A 28 -8.26 24.90 2.18
C LEU A 28 -7.72 26.11 2.93
N LYS A 29 -6.54 25.99 3.53
CA LYS A 29 -5.89 27.06 4.30
C LYS A 29 -4.97 27.93 3.45
N GLY A 30 -4.71 27.51 2.21
CA GLY A 30 -3.82 28.21 1.28
C GLY A 30 -4.51 29.36 0.55
N ASP A 31 -3.71 30.08 -0.24
CA ASP A 31 -4.14 31.30 -0.95
C ASP A 31 -4.65 31.02 -2.38
N ASP A 32 -4.60 29.77 -2.87
CA ASP A 32 -5.06 29.39 -4.20
C ASP A 32 -6.56 29.02 -4.18
N PRO A 33 -7.45 29.85 -4.77
CA PRO A 33 -8.89 29.60 -4.73
C PRO A 33 -9.32 28.35 -5.50
N PHE A 34 -8.55 27.92 -6.51
CA PHE A 34 -8.88 26.74 -7.30
C PHE A 34 -8.59 25.46 -6.52
N LEU A 35 -7.44 25.41 -5.85
CA LEU A 35 -7.09 24.30 -4.95
C LEU A 35 -8.04 24.24 -3.75
N ALA A 36 -8.37 25.39 -3.14
CA ALA A 36 -9.32 25.45 -2.04
C ALA A 36 -10.71 24.94 -2.46
N ALA A 37 -11.23 25.37 -3.61
CA ALA A 37 -12.53 24.92 -4.11
C ALA A 37 -12.55 23.42 -4.44
N THR A 38 -11.42 22.84 -4.86
CA THR A 38 -11.30 21.40 -5.11
C THR A 38 -11.26 20.62 -3.80
N ALA A 39 -10.45 21.08 -2.85
CA ALA A 39 -10.36 20.51 -1.51
C ALA A 39 -11.70 20.53 -0.78
N GLU A 40 -12.46 21.62 -0.85
CA GLU A 40 -13.78 21.73 -0.23
C GLU A 40 -14.74 20.64 -0.73
N ARG A 41 -14.76 20.40 -2.05
CA ARG A 41 -15.60 19.35 -2.65
C ARG A 41 -15.20 17.96 -2.19
N ILE A 42 -13.90 17.68 -2.09
CA ILE A 42 -13.39 16.37 -1.67
C ILE A 42 -13.66 16.16 -0.17
N LEU A 43 -13.38 17.15 0.67
CA LEU A 43 -13.58 17.08 2.11
C LEU A 43 -15.06 17.06 2.51
N ALA A 44 -15.96 17.64 1.71
CA ALA A 44 -17.39 17.51 1.91
C ALA A 44 -17.87 16.06 1.83
N VAL A 45 -17.18 15.21 1.08
CA VAL A 45 -17.51 13.80 0.92
C VAL A 45 -17.13 12.99 2.18
N GLU A 46 -16.14 13.42 2.95
CA GLU A 46 -15.68 12.74 4.17
C GLU A 46 -16.62 12.90 5.37
N LYS A 47 -17.40 14.00 5.45
CA LYS A 47 -18.22 14.35 6.63
C LYS A 47 -19.20 13.26 7.11
N GLY A 48 -19.56 12.30 6.26
CA GLY A 48 -20.44 11.18 6.60
C GLY A 48 -19.72 9.88 6.97
N PHE A 49 -18.39 9.82 6.91
CA PHE A 49 -17.61 8.58 7.05
C PHE A 49 -16.23 8.84 7.68
N PRO A 50 -16.17 9.12 9.00
CA PRO A 50 -14.93 9.45 9.71
C PRO A 50 -13.87 8.33 9.68
N GLU A 51 -14.28 7.10 9.39
CA GLU A 51 -13.41 5.95 9.19
C GLU A 51 -12.39 6.16 8.06
N LEU A 52 -12.67 7.04 7.10
CA LEU A 52 -11.70 7.41 6.06
C LEU A 52 -10.44 8.07 6.62
N ARG A 53 -10.54 8.73 7.77
CA ARG A 53 -9.40 9.35 8.46
C ARG A 53 -8.85 8.42 9.53
N ASN A 54 -9.73 7.87 10.37
CA ASN A 54 -9.31 7.05 11.52
C ASN A 54 -8.74 5.68 11.12
N GLY A 55 -9.10 5.19 9.93
CA GLY A 55 -8.71 3.89 9.44
C GLY A 55 -9.74 2.79 9.75
N PHE A 56 -9.84 1.82 8.85
CA PHE A 56 -10.70 0.65 9.00
C PHE A 56 -10.03 -0.65 8.54
N SER A 57 -10.46 -1.78 9.11
CA SER A 57 -9.98 -3.13 8.75
C SER A 57 -11.04 -3.98 8.06
N ASP A 58 -12.30 -3.54 8.03
CA ASP A 58 -13.37 -4.21 7.27
C ASP A 58 -13.30 -3.77 5.80
N PHE A 59 -12.69 -4.62 4.96
CA PHE A 59 -12.51 -4.30 3.55
C PHE A 59 -13.82 -4.30 2.73
N SER A 60 -14.95 -4.76 3.30
CA SER A 60 -16.25 -4.58 2.64
C SER A 60 -16.62 -3.09 2.50
N LEU A 61 -16.03 -2.22 3.32
CA LEU A 61 -16.19 -0.77 3.24
C LEU A 61 -15.54 -0.16 2.00
N LEU A 62 -14.56 -0.84 1.37
CA LEU A 62 -13.99 -0.39 0.10
C LEU A 62 -15.03 -0.41 -1.01
N GLU A 63 -15.73 -1.54 -1.16
CA GLU A 63 -16.75 -1.69 -2.21
C GLU A 63 -17.97 -0.82 -1.91
N LYS A 64 -18.42 -0.80 -0.64
CA LYS A 64 -19.56 0.03 -0.22
C LYS A 64 -19.35 1.53 -0.49
N ASN A 65 -18.10 2.01 -0.41
CA ASN A 65 -17.76 3.42 -0.55
C ASN A 65 -16.91 3.72 -1.80
N LYS A 66 -16.99 2.87 -2.82
CA LYS A 66 -16.14 2.95 -4.02
C LYS A 66 -16.15 4.33 -4.68
N ASP A 67 -17.34 4.87 -4.96
CA ASP A 67 -17.49 6.18 -5.62
C ASP A 67 -16.87 7.32 -4.80
N LEU A 68 -16.94 7.22 -3.47
CA LEU A 68 -16.36 8.18 -2.55
C LEU A 68 -14.83 8.09 -2.56
N ILE A 69 -14.30 6.87 -2.50
CA ILE A 69 -12.85 6.62 -2.52
C ILE A 69 -12.26 7.06 -3.86
N ASP A 70 -12.98 6.84 -4.96
CA ASP A 70 -12.58 7.25 -6.30
C ASP A 70 -12.44 8.77 -6.43
N ARG A 71 -13.31 9.54 -5.77
CA ARG A 71 -13.21 11.01 -5.71
C ARG A 71 -12.02 11.47 -4.89
N ILE A 72 -11.77 10.84 -3.73
CA ILE A 72 -10.62 11.17 -2.88
C ILE A 72 -9.31 10.95 -3.63
N LEU A 73 -9.23 9.84 -4.38
CA LEU A 73 -8.05 9.45 -5.15
C LEU A 73 -7.96 10.12 -6.53
N GLN A 74 -8.85 11.05 -6.89
CA GLN A 74 -8.90 11.64 -8.23
C GLN A 74 -7.57 12.30 -8.64
N ASP A 75 -6.93 13.05 -7.75
CA ASP A 75 -5.68 13.75 -8.05
C ASP A 75 -4.50 12.78 -8.18
N THR A 76 -4.54 11.64 -7.48
CA THR A 76 -3.52 10.61 -7.61
C THR A 76 -3.78 9.66 -8.77
N PHE A 77 -5.01 9.56 -9.27
CA PHE A 77 -5.43 8.74 -10.41
C PHE A 77 -6.18 9.59 -11.43
N THR A 78 -5.47 10.60 -11.97
CA THR A 78 -6.09 11.53 -12.92
C THR A 78 -6.54 10.80 -14.18
N GLU A 79 -7.73 11.17 -14.65
CA GLU A 79 -8.31 10.58 -15.87
C GLU A 79 -7.42 10.82 -17.10
N ALA A 80 -6.74 11.97 -17.16
CA ALA A 80 -5.85 12.35 -18.26
C ALA A 80 -4.66 11.39 -18.44
N LEU A 81 -4.18 10.77 -17.36
CA LEU A 81 -3.02 9.86 -17.37
C LEU A 81 -3.40 8.39 -17.27
N SER A 82 -4.67 8.08 -16.96
CA SER A 82 -5.15 6.74 -16.61
C SER A 82 -4.92 5.68 -17.71
N SER A 83 -4.93 6.08 -18.99
CA SER A 83 -4.70 5.17 -20.11
C SER A 83 -3.22 4.95 -20.45
N ASN A 84 -2.30 5.73 -19.85
CA ASN A 84 -0.86 5.63 -20.10
C ASN A 84 -0.11 5.10 -18.88
N GLU A 85 -0.42 5.59 -17.68
CA GLU A 85 0.21 5.16 -16.43
C GLU A 85 -0.31 3.80 -15.97
N ILE A 86 0.58 2.89 -15.59
CA ILE A 86 0.23 1.66 -14.89
C ILE A 86 0.32 1.95 -13.40
N LYS A 87 -0.83 2.21 -12.77
CA LYS A 87 -0.91 2.58 -11.36
C LYS A 87 -1.95 1.76 -10.60
N VAL A 88 -1.61 1.37 -9.38
CA VAL A 88 -2.48 0.63 -8.47
C VAL A 88 -2.32 1.19 -7.05
N ALA A 89 -3.43 1.48 -6.38
CA ALA A 89 -3.49 1.69 -4.95
C ALA A 89 -3.89 0.36 -4.31
N THR A 90 -3.02 -0.17 -3.46
CA THR A 90 -3.19 -1.48 -2.82
C THR A 90 -2.62 -1.43 -1.41
N LEU A 91 -3.03 -2.39 -0.58
CA LEU A 91 -2.30 -2.72 0.63
C LEU A 91 -1.00 -3.47 0.27
N PRO A 92 0.13 -3.17 0.93
CA PRO A 92 1.35 -3.95 0.77
C PRO A 92 1.11 -5.43 1.08
N TYR A 93 1.72 -6.32 0.29
CA TYR A 93 1.69 -7.78 0.50
C TYR A 93 0.30 -8.42 0.55
N GLN A 94 -0.74 -7.70 0.12
CA GLN A 94 -2.10 -8.21 0.00
C GLN A 94 -2.62 -8.02 -1.42
N GLY A 95 -3.45 -8.94 -1.90
CA GLY A 95 -4.10 -8.85 -3.21
C GLY A 95 -5.31 -7.90 -3.24
N VAL A 96 -5.36 -6.88 -2.38
CA VAL A 96 -6.52 -5.98 -2.24
C VAL A 96 -6.30 -4.72 -3.07
N ILE A 97 -6.97 -4.63 -4.22
CA ILE A 97 -6.93 -3.44 -5.07
C ILE A 97 -7.98 -2.43 -4.59
N ILE A 98 -7.52 -1.26 -4.15
CA ILE A 98 -8.36 -0.13 -3.75
C ILE A 98 -8.78 0.66 -5.00
N LYS A 99 -7.81 0.97 -5.87
CA LYS A 99 -8.04 1.67 -7.15
C LYS A 99 -6.95 1.29 -8.15
N SER A 100 -7.28 1.30 -9.44
CA SER A 100 -6.31 1.07 -10.51
C SER A 100 -6.56 1.99 -11.71
N SER A 101 -5.48 2.29 -12.42
CA SER A 101 -5.52 2.98 -13.72
C SER A 101 -6.21 2.15 -14.80
N LYS A 102 -6.76 2.80 -15.83
CA LYS A 102 -7.32 2.12 -17.01
C LYS A 102 -6.29 1.26 -17.72
N ARG A 103 -5.04 1.73 -17.83
CA ARG A 103 -3.95 0.96 -18.46
C ARG A 103 -3.71 -0.37 -17.73
N PHE A 104 -3.66 -0.36 -16.41
CA PHE A 104 -3.54 -1.58 -15.62
C PHE A 104 -4.73 -2.51 -15.84
N GLN A 105 -5.96 -1.98 -15.82
CA GLN A 105 -7.17 -2.78 -16.08
C GLN A 105 -7.13 -3.45 -17.45
N SER A 106 -6.70 -2.74 -18.51
CA SER A 106 -6.52 -3.31 -19.84
C SER A 106 -5.47 -4.42 -19.86
N ILE A 107 -4.32 -4.23 -19.20
CA ILE A 107 -3.26 -5.25 -19.13
C ILE A 107 -3.77 -6.54 -18.47
N ILE A 108 -4.51 -6.42 -17.36
CA ILE A 108 -5.10 -7.58 -16.68
C ILE A 108 -6.17 -8.25 -17.54
N HIS A 109 -7.01 -7.47 -18.22
CA HIS A 109 -8.02 -8.01 -19.13
C HIS A 109 -7.39 -8.78 -20.31
N GLU A 110 -6.32 -8.25 -20.91
CA GLU A 110 -5.58 -8.90 -21.99
C GLU A 110 -4.89 -10.20 -21.55
N ALA A 111 -4.58 -10.34 -20.26
CA ALA A 111 -3.99 -11.55 -19.69
C ALA A 111 -4.98 -12.73 -19.58
N GLY A 112 -6.28 -12.46 -19.73
CA GLY A 112 -7.35 -13.44 -19.70
C GLY A 112 -8.25 -13.36 -18.46
N ASP A 113 -9.44 -13.94 -18.58
CA ASP A 113 -10.45 -13.92 -17.53
C ASP A 113 -9.95 -14.59 -16.25
N GLY A 114 -10.07 -13.88 -15.12
CA GLY A 114 -9.68 -14.38 -13.81
C GLY A 114 -8.17 -14.38 -13.54
N TYR A 115 -7.36 -13.72 -14.39
CA TYR A 115 -5.94 -13.56 -14.13
C TYR A 115 -5.70 -12.70 -12.88
N GLU A 116 -5.06 -13.29 -11.86
CA GLU A 116 -4.61 -12.59 -10.65
C GLU A 116 -3.09 -12.40 -10.72
N PRO A 117 -2.58 -11.15 -10.81
CA PRO A 117 -1.15 -10.91 -10.86
C PRO A 117 -0.49 -11.27 -9.52
N GLU A 118 0.54 -12.11 -9.58
CA GLU A 118 1.36 -12.49 -8.42
C GLU A 118 2.79 -11.98 -8.56
N ILE A 119 3.35 -11.49 -7.45
CA ILE A 119 4.71 -10.98 -7.45
C ILE A 119 5.67 -12.17 -7.59
N ARG A 120 6.58 -12.08 -8.55
CA ARG A 120 7.58 -13.12 -8.82
C ARG A 120 8.51 -13.33 -7.61
N ASN A 121 8.79 -14.60 -7.31
CA ASN A 121 9.78 -15.05 -6.32
C ASN A 121 9.55 -14.52 -4.89
N VAL A 122 8.29 -14.25 -4.53
CA VAL A 122 7.93 -13.92 -3.16
C VAL A 122 7.67 -15.22 -2.40
N GLY A 123 8.40 -15.42 -1.31
CA GLY A 123 8.12 -16.47 -0.33
C GLY A 123 7.67 -15.83 0.97
N ASP A 124 6.78 -16.50 1.71
CA ASP A 124 6.16 -16.01 2.94
C ASP A 124 7.18 -15.38 3.92
N ASP A 125 8.34 -16.02 4.12
CA ASP A 125 9.37 -15.50 5.03
C ASP A 125 9.94 -14.15 4.59
N MET A 126 10.08 -13.93 3.27
CA MET A 126 10.57 -12.66 2.73
C MET A 126 9.55 -11.53 2.90
N ASP A 127 8.25 -11.80 2.78
CA ASP A 127 7.22 -10.79 3.01
C ASP A 127 7.25 -10.28 4.45
N TYR A 128 7.45 -11.20 5.41
CA TYR A 128 7.59 -10.84 6.81
C TYR A 128 8.84 -10.00 7.06
N ILE A 129 10.00 -10.41 6.54
CA ILE A 129 11.26 -9.68 6.69
C ILE A 129 11.16 -8.27 6.08
N MET A 130 10.57 -8.15 4.89
CA MET A 130 10.40 -6.86 4.23
C MET A 130 9.42 -5.96 4.98
N SER A 131 8.38 -6.55 5.57
CA SER A 131 7.47 -5.85 6.48
C SER A 131 8.18 -5.34 7.74
N CYS A 132 9.08 -6.14 8.32
CA CYS A 132 9.93 -5.70 9.42
C CYS A 132 10.83 -4.53 9.02
N VAL A 133 11.41 -4.54 7.82
CA VAL A 133 12.22 -3.41 7.31
C VAL A 133 11.39 -2.13 7.19
N VAL A 134 10.13 -2.22 6.72
CA VAL A 134 9.22 -1.07 6.71
C VAL A 134 9.02 -0.54 8.13
N VAL A 135 8.80 -1.40 9.12
CA VAL A 135 8.68 -0.98 10.53
C VAL A 135 9.95 -0.30 11.04
N LEU A 136 11.13 -0.87 10.77
CA LEU A 136 12.43 -0.31 11.16
C LEU A 136 12.66 1.08 10.56
N ASN A 137 12.31 1.28 9.30
CA ASN A 137 12.50 2.57 8.64
C ASN A 137 11.45 3.62 9.07
N TYR A 138 10.17 3.26 9.09
CA TYR A 138 9.07 4.22 9.28
C TYR A 138 8.79 4.53 10.75
N TYR A 139 8.95 3.56 11.65
CA TYR A 139 8.70 3.78 13.09
C TYR A 139 9.99 4.04 13.87
N TYR A 140 11.02 3.21 13.72
CA TYR A 140 12.28 3.37 14.46
C TYR A 140 13.26 4.37 13.83
N GLY A 141 13.01 4.82 12.60
CA GLY A 141 13.83 5.83 11.93
C GLY A 141 15.17 5.34 11.39
N TYR A 142 15.37 4.02 11.31
CA TYR A 142 16.53 3.44 10.64
C TYR A 142 16.50 3.74 9.12
N LYS A 143 17.65 3.61 8.46
CA LYS A 143 17.80 3.86 7.02
C LYS A 143 18.30 2.61 6.32
N LEU A 144 17.48 1.57 6.35
CA LEU A 144 17.78 0.30 5.72
C LEU A 144 17.35 0.33 4.26
N ASP A 145 18.31 0.05 3.36
CA ASP A 145 18.03 -0.15 1.95
C ASP A 145 17.96 -1.66 1.65
N PHE A 146 16.75 -2.19 1.65
CA PHE A 146 16.44 -3.54 1.16
C PHE A 146 15.85 -3.50 -0.25
N SER A 147 16.21 -2.52 -1.07
CA SER A 147 15.66 -2.40 -2.42
C SER A 147 16.08 -3.59 -3.30
N ARG A 148 15.14 -4.53 -3.45
CA ARG A 148 15.16 -5.50 -4.55
C ARG A 148 13.99 -5.18 -5.47
N PRO A 149 14.21 -5.12 -6.79
CA PRO A 149 13.12 -4.89 -7.72
C PRO A 149 12.19 -6.10 -7.70
N TYR A 150 10.92 -5.86 -7.39
CA TYR A 150 9.86 -6.84 -7.57
C TYR A 150 9.32 -6.76 -9.00
N PHE A 151 8.81 -7.88 -9.49
CA PHE A 151 8.25 -7.99 -10.84
C PHE A 151 6.93 -8.73 -10.85
N TYR A 152 6.00 -8.29 -11.69
CA TYR A 152 4.86 -9.07 -12.15
C TYR A 152 5.14 -9.65 -13.54
N ASP A 153 4.68 -10.89 -13.74
CA ASP A 153 4.75 -11.60 -15.02
C ASP A 153 3.36 -11.77 -15.60
N ILE A 154 2.98 -10.85 -16.50
CA ILE A 154 1.64 -10.79 -17.05
C ILE A 154 1.72 -11.05 -18.56
N PRO A 155 1.05 -12.10 -19.09
CA PRO A 155 0.99 -12.32 -20.52
C PRO A 155 0.15 -11.22 -21.20
N ASP A 156 0.55 -10.79 -22.39
CA ASP A 156 -0.31 -9.97 -23.24
C ASP A 156 -1.29 -10.82 -24.06
N ALA A 157 -2.17 -10.17 -24.83
CA ALA A 157 -3.19 -10.83 -25.65
C ALA A 157 -2.63 -11.81 -26.70
N ASN A 158 -1.34 -11.73 -27.05
CA ASN A 158 -0.67 -12.66 -27.97
C ASN A 158 0.05 -13.79 -27.22
N GLY A 159 -0.09 -13.86 -25.89
CA GLY A 159 0.61 -14.82 -25.03
C GLY A 159 2.07 -14.46 -24.77
N VAL A 160 2.53 -13.26 -25.15
CA VAL A 160 3.91 -12.84 -24.87
C VAL A 160 4.01 -12.41 -23.42
N MET A 161 4.90 -13.04 -22.67
CA MET A 161 5.13 -12.70 -21.27
C MET A 161 5.77 -11.32 -21.14
N ARG A 162 5.09 -10.40 -20.44
CA ARG A 162 5.60 -9.07 -20.12
C ARG A 162 6.05 -9.02 -18.67
N HIS A 163 7.21 -8.42 -18.43
CA HIS A 163 7.82 -8.30 -17.11
C HIS A 163 7.70 -6.86 -16.61
N TYR A 164 6.81 -6.63 -15.65
CA TYR A 164 6.54 -5.31 -15.09
C TYR A 164 7.28 -5.13 -13.77
N ARG A 165 8.19 -4.16 -13.71
CA ARG A 165 8.85 -3.79 -12.45
C ARG A 165 7.87 -3.04 -11.55
N ILE A 166 7.78 -3.44 -10.29
CA ILE A 166 6.98 -2.76 -9.27
C ILE A 166 7.82 -1.66 -8.63
N LEU A 167 7.21 -0.48 -8.49
CA LEU A 167 7.75 0.65 -7.73
C LEU A 167 6.76 0.96 -6.62
N TYR A 168 7.15 0.70 -5.37
CA TYR A 168 6.35 1.07 -4.21
C TYR A 168 6.60 2.54 -3.87
N ASN A 169 5.53 3.32 -3.78
CA ASN A 169 5.55 4.60 -3.10
C ASN A 169 5.03 4.37 -1.68
N ALA A 170 5.87 4.65 -0.69
CA ALA A 170 5.55 4.47 0.72
C ALA A 170 5.32 5.82 1.46
N ASP A 171 5.18 6.94 0.72
CA ASP A 171 4.80 8.25 1.27
C ASP A 171 3.40 8.19 1.91
N PHE A 172 2.55 7.29 1.43
CA PHE A 172 1.17 7.09 1.90
C PHE A 172 1.02 6.02 2.99
N ILE A 173 2.12 5.56 3.59
CA ILE A 173 2.11 4.56 4.68
C ILE A 173 2.47 5.24 6.00
N ASP A 174 1.72 4.95 7.06
CA ASP A 174 2.11 5.23 8.45
C ASP A 174 2.23 3.94 9.25
N VAL A 175 3.19 3.92 10.17
CA VAL A 175 3.41 2.82 11.11
C VAL A 175 3.26 3.36 12.52
N ILE A 176 2.23 2.88 13.22
CA ILE A 176 1.89 3.30 14.59
C ILE A 176 2.20 2.14 15.53
N PRO A 177 2.96 2.35 16.62
CA PRO A 177 3.28 1.28 17.55
C PRO A 177 2.04 0.82 18.29
N THR A 178 2.03 -0.47 18.63
CA THR A 178 1.09 -1.03 19.59
C THR A 178 1.75 -1.14 20.96
N ASP A 179 0.96 -1.49 21.98
CA ASP A 179 1.44 -1.90 23.30
C ASP A 179 2.41 -3.09 23.29
N LYS A 180 2.45 -3.84 22.18
CA LYS A 180 3.36 -4.98 21.98
C LYS A 180 4.64 -4.64 21.23
N ALA A 181 4.79 -3.42 20.73
CA ALA A 181 6.00 -3.01 20.04
C ALA A 181 7.18 -3.05 21.02
N LYS A 182 8.22 -3.83 20.69
CA LYS A 182 9.45 -3.93 21.48
C LYS A 182 10.38 -2.80 21.10
N GLU A 183 11.18 -2.27 22.02
CA GLU A 183 12.32 -1.45 21.62
C GLU A 183 13.28 -2.28 20.77
N VAL A 184 13.81 -1.65 19.72
CA VAL A 184 14.84 -2.24 18.85
C VAL A 184 16.05 -1.33 18.91
N THR A 185 17.20 -1.90 19.27
CA THR A 185 18.47 -1.20 19.38
C THR A 185 19.29 -1.29 18.09
N GLN A 186 20.38 -0.53 17.98
CA GLN A 186 21.27 -0.65 16.82
C GLN A 186 21.92 -2.04 16.76
N GLU A 187 22.29 -2.61 17.91
CA GLU A 187 22.84 -3.96 18.00
C GLU A 187 21.85 -5.02 17.49
N ASP A 188 20.55 -4.87 17.79
CA ASP A 188 19.51 -5.75 17.26
C ASP A 188 19.41 -5.64 15.73
N VAL A 189 19.48 -4.41 15.19
CA VAL A 189 19.48 -4.18 13.73
C VAL A 189 20.70 -4.81 13.07
N ASP A 190 21.88 -4.64 13.65
CA ASP A 190 23.13 -5.21 13.13
C ASP A 190 23.07 -6.75 13.11
N GLU A 191 22.47 -7.37 14.14
CA GLU A 191 22.23 -8.81 14.22
C GLU A 191 21.27 -9.28 13.12
N LEU A 192 20.17 -8.54 12.89
CA LEU A 192 19.20 -8.84 11.82
C LEU A 192 19.84 -8.74 10.43
N LEU A 193 20.69 -7.74 10.21
CA LEU A 193 21.41 -7.53 8.94
C LEU A 193 22.47 -8.61 8.69
N ALA A 194 23.12 -9.11 9.74
CA ALA A 194 24.03 -10.24 9.67
C ALA A 194 23.30 -11.56 9.35
N ASN A 195 22.01 -11.66 9.69
CA ASN A 195 21.18 -12.86 9.54
C ASN A 195 19.89 -12.58 8.73
N PRO A 196 20.00 -12.13 7.47
CA PRO A 196 18.87 -11.57 6.72
C PRO A 196 17.80 -12.60 6.32
N THR A 197 18.07 -13.90 6.44
CA THR A 197 17.14 -14.98 6.11
C THR A 197 16.64 -15.73 7.36
N ASP A 198 17.07 -15.36 8.57
CA ASP A 198 16.63 -16.03 9.80
C ASP A 198 15.29 -15.48 10.28
N ILE A 199 14.20 -15.96 9.69
CA ILE A 199 12.85 -15.52 10.02
C ILE A 199 12.50 -15.63 11.52
N LYS A 200 13.13 -16.56 12.26
CA LYS A 200 12.86 -16.70 13.70
C LYS A 200 13.43 -15.53 14.47
N LEU A 201 14.65 -15.11 14.15
CA LEU A 201 15.29 -13.92 14.72
C LEU A 201 14.46 -12.67 14.41
N TRP A 202 14.00 -12.50 13.17
CA TRP A 202 13.14 -11.38 12.78
C TRP A 202 11.84 -11.33 13.61
N LYS A 203 11.16 -12.48 13.78
CA LYS A 203 9.95 -12.60 14.61
C LYS A 203 10.20 -12.41 16.11
N GLU A 204 11.42 -12.68 16.58
CA GLU A 204 11.78 -12.44 17.97
C GLU A 204 11.92 -10.94 18.25
N LYS A 205 12.65 -10.22 17.38
CA LYS A 205 12.90 -8.77 17.55
C LYS A 205 11.66 -7.95 17.23
N ILE A 206 10.92 -8.31 16.18
CA ILE A 206 9.72 -7.62 15.73
C ILE A 206 8.58 -8.65 15.66
N PRO A 207 7.83 -8.86 16.75
CA PRO A 207 6.83 -9.92 16.82
C PRO A 207 5.56 -9.60 16.01
N PRO A 208 4.77 -10.63 15.66
CA PRO A 208 3.44 -10.45 15.06
C PRO A 208 2.33 -10.01 16.02
#